data_AF-A0A9C8XHK6-F1
#
_entry.id   AF-A0A9C8XHK6-F1
#
_cell.length_a   1.000
_cell.length_b   1.000
_cell.length_c   1.000
_cell.angle_alpha   90.00
_cell.angle_beta   90.00
_cell.angle_gamma   90.00
#
_symmetry.space_group_name_H-M   'P 1'
#
loop_
_entity.id
_entity.type
_entity.pdbx_description
1 polymer ?
#
loop_
_entity_poly.entity_id
_entity_poly.type
_entity_poly.pdbx_seq_one_letter_code
_entity_poly.pdbx_strand_id
1 'polypeptide(L)'
;MNIPDVKSIPFFTTVPYNAIPLDQATADTLNQAYSAYNAAIQNPAFGLSADEIAKRTISFSAGQNAIVIEDETLTNLAGFDPALLSMRQATAEDLILLPASAYLGTEDPNSAGDTPPSGKPWGLGTPLVDADVLIPSEIQAIDTARTAYNTTIKDAADNNDNLVLYDAAAMMEALKASGISFGTGSVTGDFAKGGAFSLDGVHPTARGYALIANGIVDAINAGFNANVHKVDPVNYPTIFLK
;
A
#
# COMPACT_ATOMS: atom_id res chain seq x y z
N MET A 1 6.36 -22.66 3.06
CA MET A 1 5.93 -21.49 3.85
C MET A 1 4.74 -20.86 3.17
N ASN A 2 3.76 -20.38 3.93
CA ASN A 2 2.62 -19.66 3.35
C ASN A 2 2.98 -18.20 3.00
N ILE A 3 2.08 -17.52 2.29
CA ILE A 3 2.24 -16.17 1.76
C ILE A 3 1.56 -15.17 2.72
N PRO A 4 2.28 -14.17 3.25
CA PRO A 4 1.74 -13.11 4.10
C PRO A 4 0.78 -12.15 3.41
N ASP A 5 0.07 -11.34 4.21
CA ASP A 5 -0.77 -10.25 3.70
C ASP A 5 0.07 -9.10 3.13
N VAL A 6 -0.33 -8.53 1.99
CA VAL A 6 0.34 -7.34 1.42
C VAL A 6 0.28 -6.13 2.35
N LYS A 7 -0.76 -6.04 3.20
CA LYS A 7 -0.88 -5.01 4.24
C LYS A 7 0.07 -5.22 5.42
N SER A 8 0.93 -6.24 5.40
CA SER A 8 1.95 -6.48 6.43
C SER A 8 3.32 -5.89 6.12
N ILE A 9 3.51 -5.32 4.91
CA ILE A 9 4.80 -4.79 4.47
C ILE A 9 4.77 -3.27 4.24
N PRO A 10 5.89 -2.57 4.52
CA PRO A 10 6.01 -1.12 4.35
C PRO A 10 5.67 -0.60 2.96
N PHE A 11 5.91 -1.39 1.91
CA PHE A 11 5.63 -0.99 0.53
C PHE A 11 4.20 -0.49 0.34
N PHE A 12 3.24 -1.06 1.08
CA PHE A 12 1.82 -0.70 0.98
C PHE A 12 1.29 0.12 2.17
N THR A 13 2.06 0.23 3.26
CA THR A 13 1.57 0.85 4.52
C THR A 13 2.31 2.11 4.94
N THR A 14 3.40 2.48 4.26
CA THR A 14 4.22 3.63 4.65
C THR A 14 3.59 4.96 4.25
N VAL A 15 2.94 5.01 3.09
CA VAL A 15 2.36 6.25 2.55
C VAL A 15 0.88 6.28 2.90
N PRO A 16 0.41 7.22 3.74
CA PRO A 16 -1.00 7.31 4.08
C PRO A 16 -1.81 7.88 2.90
N TYR A 17 -3.09 7.49 2.81
CA TYR A 17 -4.02 7.96 1.77
C TYR A 17 -4.21 9.50 1.75
N ASN A 18 -3.86 10.19 2.85
CA ASN A 18 -3.99 11.64 3.02
C ASN A 18 -2.65 12.34 3.31
N ALA A 19 -1.58 11.88 2.65
CA ALA A 19 -0.20 12.28 2.94
C ALA A 19 0.10 13.78 2.76
N ILE A 20 -0.70 14.54 2.01
CA ILE A 20 -0.37 15.92 1.62
C ILE A 20 -1.14 16.93 2.48
N PRO A 21 -0.48 17.66 3.39
CA PRO A 21 -1.07 18.80 4.11
C PRO A 21 -1.24 20.00 3.17
N LEU A 22 -2.37 20.70 3.27
CA LEU A 22 -2.66 21.92 2.51
C LEU A 22 -2.90 23.12 3.43
N ASP A 23 -2.47 24.30 2.99
CA ASP A 23 -2.98 25.56 3.52
C ASP A 23 -4.34 25.91 2.88
N GLN A 24 -5.05 26.87 3.48
CA GLN A 24 -6.39 27.25 3.02
C GLN A 24 -6.37 27.81 1.59
N ALA A 25 -5.36 28.61 1.24
CA ALA A 25 -5.28 29.25 -0.07
C ALA A 25 -5.09 28.21 -1.19
N THR A 26 -4.26 27.20 -0.94
CA THR A 26 -4.03 26.09 -1.87
C THR A 26 -5.26 25.21 -2.00
N ALA A 27 -5.94 24.90 -0.89
CA ALA A 27 -7.19 24.15 -0.91
C ALA A 27 -8.29 24.87 -1.71
N ASP A 28 -8.46 26.19 -1.52
CA ASP A 28 -9.43 27.00 -2.28
C ASP A 28 -9.12 26.99 -3.78
N THR A 29 -7.83 27.09 -4.13
CA THR A 29 -7.38 27.05 -5.52
C THR A 29 -7.67 25.69 -6.17
N LEU A 30 -7.40 24.58 -5.48
CA LEU A 30 -7.73 23.23 -5.96
C LEU A 30 -9.25 23.05 -6.12
N ASN A 31 -10.05 23.48 -5.15
CA ASN A 31 -11.51 23.40 -5.23
C ASN A 31 -12.05 24.19 -6.43
N GLN A 32 -11.49 25.37 -6.71
CA GLN A 32 -11.84 26.15 -7.88
C GLN A 32 -11.49 25.42 -9.18
N ALA A 33 -10.35 24.74 -9.25
CA ALA A 33 -9.95 23.94 -10.40
C ALA A 33 -10.88 22.73 -10.63
N TYR A 34 -11.36 22.08 -9.57
CA TYR A 34 -12.30 20.96 -9.66
C TYR A 34 -13.77 21.35 -9.87
N SER A 35 -14.11 22.65 -9.78
CA SER A 35 -15.51 23.11 -9.88
C SER A 35 -16.22 22.67 -11.16
N ALA A 36 -15.53 22.73 -12.31
CA ALA A 36 -16.07 22.32 -13.60
C ALA A 36 -16.28 20.80 -13.66
N TYR A 37 -15.33 20.00 -13.16
CA TYR A 37 -15.45 18.55 -13.07
C TYR A 37 -16.62 18.15 -12.16
N ASN A 38 -16.67 18.71 -10.96
CA ASN A 38 -17.72 18.43 -9.97
C ASN A 38 -19.12 18.82 -10.46
N ALA A 39 -19.23 19.87 -11.29
CA ALA A 39 -20.48 20.25 -11.93
C ALA A 39 -20.86 19.29 -13.07
N ALA A 40 -19.89 18.87 -13.89
CA ALA A 40 -20.12 17.99 -15.02
C ALA A 40 -20.65 16.61 -14.60
N ILE A 41 -20.10 16.02 -13.53
CA ILE A 41 -20.54 14.69 -13.03
C ILE A 41 -21.99 14.66 -12.53
N GLN A 42 -22.63 15.82 -12.32
CA GLN A 42 -24.05 15.91 -11.96
C GLN A 42 -24.99 15.70 -13.16
N ASN A 43 -24.46 15.62 -14.37
CA ASN A 43 -25.28 15.53 -15.58
C ASN A 43 -26.07 14.20 -15.60
N PRO A 44 -27.42 14.22 -15.57
CA PRO A 44 -28.23 13.01 -15.55
C PRO A 44 -28.06 12.15 -16.80
N ALA A 45 -27.57 12.71 -17.91
CA ALA A 45 -27.27 11.97 -19.14
C ALA A 45 -26.18 10.89 -18.95
N PHE A 46 -25.33 11.03 -17.93
CA PHE A 46 -24.28 10.06 -17.63
C PHE A 46 -24.80 8.85 -16.85
N GLY A 47 -26.02 8.89 -16.32
CA GLY A 47 -26.64 7.76 -15.62
C GLY A 47 -25.94 7.34 -14.33
N LEU A 48 -25.14 8.24 -13.73
CA LEU A 48 -24.44 7.96 -12.47
C LEU A 48 -25.42 7.81 -11.30
N SER A 49 -25.10 6.90 -10.39
CA SER A 49 -25.82 6.81 -9.10
C SER A 49 -25.42 7.98 -8.19
N ALA A 50 -26.28 8.32 -7.21
CA ALA A 50 -25.96 9.35 -6.21
C ALA A 50 -24.70 9.00 -5.42
N ASP A 51 -24.48 7.71 -5.12
CA ASP A 51 -23.29 7.24 -4.41
C ASP A 51 -22.02 7.41 -5.25
N GLU A 52 -22.09 7.14 -6.56
CA GLU A 52 -20.95 7.34 -7.46
C GLU A 52 -20.63 8.82 -7.64
N ILE A 53 -21.65 9.68 -7.77
CA ILE A 53 -21.48 11.13 -7.80
C ILE A 53 -20.77 11.61 -6.52
N ALA A 54 -21.19 11.12 -5.36
CA ALA A 54 -20.57 11.48 -4.08
C ALA A 54 -19.10 11.03 -4.03
N LYS A 55 -18.76 9.82 -4.49
CA LYS A 55 -17.37 9.34 -4.57
C LYS A 55 -16.51 10.18 -5.51
N ARG A 56 -17.04 10.58 -6.67
CA ARG A 56 -16.33 11.40 -7.67
C ARG A 56 -16.15 12.85 -7.25
N THR A 57 -16.96 13.36 -6.32
CA THR A 57 -16.89 14.76 -5.92
C THR A 57 -15.58 15.02 -5.18
N ILE A 58 -14.69 15.81 -5.78
CA ILE A 58 -13.39 16.15 -5.21
C ILE A 58 -13.50 17.41 -4.37
N SER A 59 -12.99 17.40 -3.14
CA SER A 59 -12.94 18.60 -2.31
C SER A 59 -11.73 18.63 -1.39
N PHE A 60 -11.23 19.82 -1.11
CA PHE A 60 -10.06 20.06 -0.27
C PHE A 60 -10.39 21.07 0.85
N SER A 61 -9.67 20.95 1.96
CA SER A 61 -9.72 21.87 3.10
C SER A 61 -8.31 22.09 3.66
N ALA A 62 -8.10 23.09 4.51
CA ALA A 62 -6.83 23.22 5.21
C ALA A 62 -6.57 22.00 6.12
N GLY A 63 -5.33 21.48 6.10
CA GLY A 63 -4.94 20.25 6.82
C GLY A 63 -4.73 19.05 5.89
N GLN A 64 -4.93 17.84 6.39
CA GLN A 64 -4.68 16.60 5.63
C GLN A 64 -5.84 16.29 4.70
N ASN A 65 -5.54 16.11 3.41
CA ASN A 65 -6.54 15.79 2.42
C ASN A 65 -6.22 14.46 1.75
N ALA A 66 -7.28 13.73 1.42
CA ALA A 66 -7.15 12.51 0.65
C ALA A 66 -6.58 12.78 -0.74
N ILE A 67 -5.66 11.92 -1.15
CA ILE A 67 -5.02 11.92 -2.47
C ILE A 67 -6.07 11.62 -3.53
N VAL A 68 -6.02 12.33 -4.66
CA VAL A 68 -6.85 12.01 -5.83
C VAL A 68 -6.22 10.84 -6.57
N ILE A 69 -7.03 9.83 -6.90
CA ILE A 69 -6.61 8.61 -7.58
C ILE A 69 -7.56 8.33 -8.75
N GLU A 70 -7.07 7.65 -9.78
CA GLU A 70 -7.92 6.97 -10.74
C GLU A 70 -8.52 5.72 -10.09
N ASP A 71 -9.78 5.43 -10.40
CA ASP A 71 -10.49 4.24 -9.93
C ASP A 71 -11.29 3.66 -11.11
N GLU A 72 -10.80 2.55 -11.62
CA GLU A 72 -11.32 1.82 -12.77
C GLU A 72 -12.66 1.10 -12.49
N THR A 73 -13.10 1.04 -11.23
CA THR A 73 -14.42 0.53 -10.86
C THR A 73 -15.54 1.54 -11.09
N LEU A 74 -15.20 2.82 -11.28
CA LEU A 74 -16.17 3.87 -11.57
C LEU A 74 -16.61 3.81 -13.05
N THR A 75 -17.85 4.24 -13.32
CA THR A 75 -18.44 4.26 -14.67
C THR A 75 -17.58 5.07 -15.65
N ASN A 76 -17.03 4.46 -16.70
CA ASN A 76 -16.18 5.20 -17.63
C ASN A 76 -16.97 6.27 -18.41
N LEU A 77 -16.62 7.55 -18.20
CA LEU A 77 -17.25 8.70 -18.85
C LEU A 77 -16.46 9.27 -20.03
N ALA A 78 -15.29 8.71 -20.36
CA ALA A 78 -14.44 9.19 -21.44
C ALA A 78 -15.13 9.16 -22.82
N GLY A 79 -16.16 8.31 -22.98
CA GLY A 79 -17.00 8.28 -24.19
C GLY A 79 -17.93 9.49 -24.34
N PHE A 80 -18.20 10.23 -23.26
CA PHE A 80 -18.96 11.49 -23.29
C PHE A 80 -18.04 12.69 -23.38
N ASP A 81 -17.00 12.72 -22.54
CA ASP A 81 -15.98 13.77 -22.53
C ASP A 81 -14.67 13.17 -22.01
N PRO A 82 -13.57 13.20 -22.79
CA PRO A 82 -12.27 12.65 -22.37
C PRO A 82 -11.67 13.37 -21.14
N ALA A 83 -12.13 14.57 -20.80
CA ALA A 83 -11.71 15.27 -19.59
C ALA A 83 -12.35 14.70 -18.30
N LEU A 84 -13.39 13.86 -18.43
CA LEU A 84 -14.07 13.22 -17.30
C LEU A 84 -13.43 11.89 -16.94
N LEU A 85 -12.23 11.98 -16.37
CA LEU A 85 -11.51 10.82 -15.84
C LEU A 85 -12.34 10.12 -14.74
N SER A 86 -12.18 8.79 -14.66
CA SER A 86 -12.68 7.99 -13.55
C SER A 86 -11.80 8.21 -12.33
N MET A 87 -12.02 9.32 -11.63
CA MET A 87 -11.21 9.70 -10.47
C MET A 87 -12.08 9.96 -9.23
N ARG A 88 -11.47 9.75 -8.06
CA ARG A 88 -12.03 10.06 -6.74
C ARG A 88 -10.93 10.39 -5.75
N GLN A 89 -11.30 10.86 -4.58
CA GLN A 89 -10.38 10.89 -3.45
C GLN A 89 -10.22 9.48 -2.85
N ALA A 90 -8.98 9.16 -2.49
CA ALA A 90 -8.61 7.93 -1.79
C ALA A 90 -9.29 7.86 -0.42
N THR A 91 -9.43 6.63 0.06
CA THR A 91 -9.98 6.23 1.35
C THR A 91 -8.90 5.54 2.16
N ALA A 92 -9.16 5.26 3.43
CA ALA A 92 -8.21 4.54 4.27
C ALA A 92 -8.02 3.07 3.83
N GLU A 93 -8.92 2.58 2.99
CA GLU A 93 -8.91 1.24 2.41
C GLU A 93 -8.03 1.14 1.15
N ASP A 94 -7.67 2.27 0.52
CA ASP A 94 -6.73 2.32 -0.60
C ASP A 94 -5.28 2.28 -0.09
N LEU A 95 -4.41 1.56 -0.77
CA LEU A 95 -2.99 1.44 -0.41
C LEU A 95 -2.15 2.21 -1.42
N ILE A 96 -1.60 3.35 -0.99
CA ILE A 96 -0.67 4.13 -1.81
C ILE A 96 0.71 3.46 -1.77
N LEU A 97 1.27 3.18 -2.94
CA LEU A 97 2.54 2.45 -3.04
C LEU A 97 3.72 3.34 -2.63
N LEU A 98 4.69 2.77 -1.94
CA LEU A 98 5.87 3.47 -1.42
C LEU A 98 6.62 4.32 -2.47
N PRO A 99 6.83 3.89 -3.73
CA PRO A 99 7.47 4.72 -4.76
C PRO A 99 6.76 6.05 -5.01
N ALA A 100 5.44 6.14 -4.82
CA ALA A 100 4.68 7.37 -5.00
C ALA A 100 5.15 8.51 -4.06
N SER A 101 5.70 8.14 -2.89
CA SER A 101 6.25 9.10 -1.92
C SER A 101 7.33 10.01 -2.49
N ALA A 102 8.01 9.60 -3.56
CA ALA A 102 9.10 10.37 -4.17
C ALA A 102 8.62 11.60 -4.95
N TYR A 103 7.36 11.63 -5.38
CA TYR A 103 6.83 12.69 -6.24
C TYR A 103 5.45 13.22 -5.82
N LEU A 104 4.79 12.62 -4.83
CA LEU A 104 3.53 13.14 -4.28
C LEU A 104 3.63 14.62 -3.90
N GLY A 105 2.66 15.42 -4.35
CA GLY A 105 2.63 16.87 -4.12
C GLY A 105 3.62 17.70 -4.95
N THR A 106 4.48 17.07 -5.77
CA THR A 106 5.33 17.77 -6.75
C THR A 106 4.58 17.99 -8.05
N GLU A 107 4.97 19.02 -8.81
CA GLU A 107 4.39 19.31 -10.12
C GLU A 107 4.53 18.12 -11.08
N ASP A 108 3.47 17.81 -11.80
CA ASP A 108 3.51 16.87 -12.91
C ASP A 108 4.36 17.47 -14.05
N PRO A 109 5.49 16.83 -14.43
CA PRO A 109 6.37 17.35 -15.47
C PRO A 109 5.69 17.48 -16.84
N ASN A 110 4.59 16.75 -17.08
CA ASN A 110 3.80 16.86 -18.31
C ASN A 110 2.77 18.00 -18.27
N SER A 111 2.59 18.64 -17.10
CA SER A 111 1.65 19.73 -16.86
C SER A 111 2.35 21.06 -16.52
N ALA A 112 3.66 21.15 -16.75
CA ALA A 112 4.47 22.34 -16.47
C ALA A 112 4.00 23.56 -17.29
N GLY A 113 3.53 24.61 -16.60
CA GLY A 113 3.12 25.89 -17.21
C GLY A 113 1.62 26.22 -17.15
N ASP A 114 0.78 25.29 -16.70
CA ASP A 114 -0.63 25.58 -16.40
C ASP A 114 -0.74 26.41 -15.09
N THR A 115 -1.68 27.36 -15.05
CA THR A 115 -1.86 28.33 -13.93
C THR A 115 -2.63 27.73 -12.73
N PRO A 116 -2.62 28.38 -11.54
CA PRO A 116 -2.72 27.75 -10.22
C PRO A 116 -3.81 26.71 -9.89
N PRO A 117 -3.49 25.71 -9.03
CA PRO A 117 -2.16 25.54 -8.43
C PRO A 117 -1.24 24.96 -9.50
N SER A 118 -0.18 25.71 -9.75
CA SER A 118 0.55 25.64 -11.01
C SER A 118 1.16 24.25 -11.10
N GLY A 119 1.14 23.63 -12.28
CA GLY A 119 1.81 22.36 -12.50
C GLY A 119 1.10 21.11 -11.98
N LYS A 120 -0.20 21.17 -11.64
CA LYS A 120 -1.07 20.01 -11.28
C LYS A 120 -0.33 18.97 -10.42
N PRO A 121 -0.13 19.25 -9.12
CA PRO A 121 0.67 18.38 -8.29
C PRO A 121 0.10 16.96 -8.23
N TRP A 122 0.99 15.97 -8.27
CA TRP A 122 0.61 14.55 -8.18
C TRP A 122 -0.15 14.24 -6.90
N GLY A 123 -1.26 13.54 -7.07
CA GLY A 123 -2.17 13.17 -5.99
C GLY A 123 -3.08 14.30 -5.52
N LEU A 124 -3.06 15.47 -6.16
CA LEU A 124 -3.95 16.58 -5.83
C LEU A 124 -4.64 17.13 -7.07
N GLY A 125 -3.88 17.62 -8.05
CA GLY A 125 -4.40 18.13 -9.32
C GLY A 125 -4.29 17.12 -10.45
N THR A 126 -3.27 16.26 -10.40
CA THR A 126 -3.14 15.08 -11.26
C THR A 126 -3.42 13.84 -10.41
N PRO A 127 -4.41 13.01 -10.76
CA PRO A 127 -4.70 11.80 -10.01
C PRO A 127 -3.51 10.84 -10.07
N LEU A 128 -3.29 10.06 -9.01
CA LEU A 128 -2.41 8.90 -9.11
C LEU A 128 -3.04 7.84 -10.01
N VAL A 129 -2.21 7.16 -10.79
CA VAL A 129 -2.65 6.12 -11.71
C VAL A 129 -2.59 4.75 -11.06
N ASP A 130 -3.15 3.76 -11.75
CA ASP A 130 -3.17 2.32 -11.39
C ASP A 130 -1.81 1.78 -10.90
N ALA A 131 -0.70 2.24 -11.48
CA ALA A 131 0.63 1.79 -11.09
C ALA A 131 1.08 2.25 -9.68
N ASP A 132 0.38 3.19 -9.07
CA ASP A 132 0.78 3.89 -7.84
C ASP A 132 -0.14 3.63 -6.64
N VAL A 133 -1.28 2.98 -6.87
CA VAL A 133 -2.31 2.74 -5.84
C VAL A 133 -2.93 1.36 -6.03
N LEU A 134 -3.14 0.63 -4.93
CA LEU A 134 -4.07 -0.51 -4.93
C LEU A 134 -5.42 -0.09 -4.34
N ILE A 135 -6.48 -0.30 -5.11
CA ILE A 135 -7.85 -0.04 -4.66
C ILE A 135 -8.49 -1.28 -4.00
N PRO A 136 -9.59 -1.15 -3.24
CA PRO A 136 -10.18 -2.27 -2.50
C PRO A 136 -10.53 -3.52 -3.32
N SER A 137 -10.94 -3.36 -4.58
CA SER A 137 -11.24 -4.48 -5.48
C SER A 137 -9.98 -5.28 -5.83
N GLU A 138 -8.86 -4.61 -6.06
CA GLU A 138 -7.58 -5.26 -6.35
C GLU A 138 -7.02 -5.95 -5.13
N ILE A 139 -7.10 -5.30 -3.96
CA ILE A 139 -6.74 -5.90 -2.68
C ILE A 139 -7.54 -7.17 -2.45
N GLN A 140 -8.86 -7.16 -2.72
CA GLN A 140 -9.70 -8.34 -2.61
C GLN A 140 -9.29 -9.44 -3.59
N ALA A 141 -8.92 -9.10 -4.82
CA ALA A 141 -8.43 -10.05 -5.81
C ALA A 141 -7.10 -10.70 -5.36
N ILE A 142 -6.18 -9.89 -4.81
CA ILE A 142 -4.91 -10.35 -4.23
C ILE A 142 -5.17 -11.27 -3.03
N ASP A 143 -6.06 -10.91 -2.11
CA ASP A 143 -6.40 -11.69 -0.93
C ASP A 143 -7.03 -13.04 -1.31
N THR A 144 -7.87 -13.04 -2.34
CA THR A 144 -8.50 -14.25 -2.88
C THR A 144 -7.43 -15.20 -3.45
N ALA A 145 -6.52 -14.68 -4.28
CA ALA A 145 -5.42 -15.46 -4.84
C ALA A 145 -4.48 -15.98 -3.73
N ARG A 146 -4.11 -15.13 -2.78
CA ARG A 146 -3.29 -15.50 -1.60
C ARG A 146 -3.93 -16.64 -0.82
N THR A 147 -5.22 -16.57 -0.55
CA THR A 147 -5.95 -17.61 0.18
C THR A 147 -5.93 -18.94 -0.57
N ALA A 148 -6.13 -18.92 -1.90
CA ALA A 148 -6.07 -20.11 -2.72
C ALA A 148 -4.65 -20.75 -2.73
N TYR A 149 -3.61 -19.93 -2.87
CA TYR A 149 -2.22 -20.41 -2.79
C TYR A 149 -1.89 -20.97 -1.40
N ASN A 150 -2.28 -20.29 -0.33
CA ASN A 150 -2.03 -20.75 1.04
C ASN A 150 -2.75 -22.05 1.36
N THR A 151 -3.96 -22.25 0.83
CA THR A 151 -4.67 -23.52 0.91
C THR A 151 -3.87 -24.63 0.23
N THR A 152 -3.42 -24.40 -1.01
CA THR A 152 -2.61 -25.37 -1.76
C THR A 152 -1.28 -25.70 -1.05
N ILE A 153 -0.59 -24.69 -0.51
CA ILE A 153 0.66 -24.87 0.24
C ILE A 153 0.43 -25.70 1.50
N LYS A 154 -0.65 -25.42 2.23
CA LYS A 154 -1.02 -26.16 3.43
C LYS A 154 -1.37 -27.60 3.09
N ASP A 155 -2.21 -27.83 2.09
CA ASP A 155 -2.61 -29.16 1.67
C ASP A 155 -1.38 -30.00 1.23
N ALA A 156 -0.43 -29.38 0.52
CA ALA A 156 0.81 -30.07 0.13
C ALA A 156 1.64 -30.50 1.34
N ALA A 157 1.70 -29.66 2.39
CA ALA A 157 2.41 -30.00 3.63
C ALA A 157 1.66 -31.06 4.44
N ASP A 158 0.34 -30.95 4.59
CA ASP A 158 -0.48 -31.89 5.36
C ASP A 158 -0.52 -33.30 4.74
N ASN A 159 -0.38 -33.41 3.42
CA ASN A 159 -0.41 -34.70 2.70
C ASN A 159 0.96 -35.37 2.55
N ASN A 160 2.02 -34.85 3.16
CA ASN A 160 3.35 -35.42 3.07
C ASN A 160 4.11 -35.30 4.40
N ASP A 161 4.29 -36.42 5.07
CA ASP A 161 5.02 -36.51 6.36
C ASP A 161 6.48 -36.04 6.29
N ASN A 162 7.06 -35.82 5.10
CA ASN A 162 8.40 -35.27 4.93
C ASN A 162 8.42 -33.73 4.75
N LEU A 163 7.26 -33.08 4.81
CA LEU A 163 7.12 -31.63 4.71
C LEU A 163 6.59 -31.05 6.01
N VAL A 164 7.02 -29.84 6.34
CA VAL A 164 6.48 -29.05 7.45
C VAL A 164 6.14 -27.65 6.97
N LEU A 165 5.01 -27.14 7.43
CA LEU A 165 4.58 -25.78 7.13
C LEU A 165 5.21 -24.80 8.13
N TYR A 166 5.97 -23.83 7.61
CA TYR A 166 6.27 -22.60 8.33
C TYR A 166 5.20 -21.54 8.01
N ASP A 167 4.53 -21.04 9.04
CA ASP A 167 3.53 -19.97 8.96
C ASP A 167 4.20 -18.60 8.96
N ALA A 168 4.66 -18.17 7.78
CA ALA A 168 5.23 -16.85 7.58
C ALA A 168 4.17 -15.74 7.69
N ALA A 169 2.91 -16.02 7.35
CA ALA A 169 1.83 -15.04 7.48
C ALA A 169 1.63 -14.64 8.95
N ALA A 170 1.57 -15.59 9.87
CA ALA A 170 1.47 -15.31 11.31
C ALA A 170 2.67 -14.50 11.84
N MET A 171 3.88 -14.82 11.36
CA MET A 171 5.09 -14.07 11.73
C MET A 171 5.03 -12.61 11.28
N MET A 172 4.52 -12.36 10.07
CA MET A 172 4.40 -11.00 9.52
C MET A 172 3.28 -10.19 10.20
N GLU A 173 2.17 -10.83 10.59
CA GLU A 173 1.16 -10.18 11.42
C GLU A 173 1.71 -9.80 12.80
N ALA A 174 2.51 -10.67 13.43
CA ALA A 174 3.19 -10.35 14.69
C ALA A 174 4.20 -9.20 14.52
N LEU A 175 4.96 -9.20 13.43
CA LEU A 175 5.90 -8.13 13.10
C LEU A 175 5.20 -6.78 12.94
N LYS A 176 4.06 -6.75 12.27
CA LYS A 176 3.23 -5.56 12.07
C LYS A 176 2.61 -5.07 13.39
N ALA A 177 2.09 -5.98 14.21
CA ALA A 177 1.34 -5.63 15.42
C ALA A 177 2.23 -5.13 16.57
N SER A 178 3.37 -5.79 16.80
CA SER A 178 4.21 -5.53 17.98
C SER A 178 5.71 -5.59 17.72
N GLY A 179 6.14 -5.93 16.51
CA GLY A 179 7.52 -6.30 16.25
C GLY A 179 7.88 -7.69 16.78
N ILE A 180 9.14 -8.08 16.56
CA ILE A 180 9.70 -9.38 16.97
C ILE A 180 10.94 -9.13 17.82
N SER A 181 10.91 -9.60 19.07
CA SER A 181 12.07 -9.60 19.97
C SER A 181 12.91 -10.85 19.79
N PHE A 182 14.24 -10.72 19.93
CA PHE A 182 15.19 -11.83 19.89
C PHE A 182 16.40 -11.51 20.78
N GLY A 183 16.81 -12.44 21.63
CA GLY A 183 17.95 -12.23 22.52
C GLY A 183 17.85 -10.90 23.28
N THR A 184 18.77 -9.97 23.00
CA THR A 184 18.81 -8.62 23.57
C THR A 184 18.29 -7.51 22.63
N GLY A 185 17.79 -7.85 21.45
CA GLY A 185 17.32 -6.92 20.43
C GLY A 185 15.87 -7.14 19.99
N SER A 186 15.41 -6.28 19.09
CA SER A 186 14.09 -6.39 18.45
C SER A 186 14.12 -5.78 17.05
N VAL A 187 13.16 -6.17 16.21
CA VAL A 187 12.82 -5.48 14.96
C VAL A 187 11.34 -5.14 14.94
N THR A 188 10.99 -4.06 14.27
CA THR A 188 9.60 -3.70 13.95
C THR A 188 9.42 -3.64 12.43
N GLY A 189 8.18 -3.62 11.98
CA GLY A 189 7.86 -3.38 10.57
C GLY A 189 8.06 -1.93 10.11
N ASP A 190 8.53 -1.01 10.97
CA ASP A 190 8.61 0.41 10.61
C ASP A 190 9.60 0.65 9.45
N PHE A 191 9.14 1.33 8.40
CA PHE A 191 9.98 1.65 7.25
C PHE A 191 11.22 2.43 7.67
N ALA A 192 12.37 2.06 7.11
CA ALA A 192 13.67 2.68 7.34
C ALA A 192 14.20 2.70 8.80
N LYS A 193 13.42 2.29 9.80
CA LYS A 193 13.80 2.40 11.23
C LYS A 193 13.63 1.10 12.01
N GLY A 194 12.66 0.27 11.63
CA GLY A 194 12.31 -0.95 12.34
C GLY A 194 13.30 -2.11 12.15
N GLY A 195 14.15 -2.03 11.12
CA GLY A 195 15.22 -3.00 10.87
C GLY A 195 14.77 -4.33 10.27
N ALA A 196 13.46 -4.61 10.18
CA ALA A 196 12.96 -5.82 9.54
C ALA A 196 13.05 -5.77 8.01
N PHE A 197 12.77 -4.62 7.38
CA PHE A 197 12.71 -4.45 5.92
C PHE A 197 13.84 -3.58 5.36
N SER A 198 14.15 -3.84 4.09
CA SER A 198 15.05 -3.03 3.26
C SER A 198 14.38 -1.71 2.81
N LEU A 199 15.11 -0.87 2.08
CA LEU A 199 14.60 0.41 1.58
C LEU A 199 13.57 0.27 0.44
N ASP A 200 13.42 -0.91 -0.13
CA ASP A 200 12.31 -1.18 -1.06
C ASP A 200 10.97 -1.40 -0.34
N GLY A 201 10.97 -1.59 0.98
CA GLY A 201 9.76 -1.84 1.77
C GLY A 201 9.10 -3.20 1.51
N VAL A 202 9.75 -4.10 0.76
CA VAL A 202 9.26 -5.45 0.41
C VAL A 202 10.17 -6.51 1.01
N HIS A 203 11.46 -6.46 0.70
CA HIS A 203 12.39 -7.51 1.09
C HIS A 203 12.87 -7.30 2.53
N PRO A 204 12.96 -8.37 3.33
CA PRO A 204 13.60 -8.30 4.63
C PRO A 204 15.08 -7.87 4.55
N THR A 205 15.59 -7.23 5.61
CA THR A 205 17.04 -7.06 5.79
C THR A 205 17.70 -8.40 6.09
N ALA A 206 19.04 -8.45 6.13
CA ALA A 206 19.76 -9.65 6.58
C ALA A 206 19.29 -10.11 7.98
N ARG A 207 18.99 -9.15 8.87
CA ARG A 207 18.39 -9.43 10.19
C ARG A 207 16.96 -9.97 10.10
N GLY A 208 16.12 -9.40 9.23
CA GLY A 208 14.79 -9.91 8.96
C GLY A 208 14.81 -11.36 8.43
N TYR A 209 15.70 -11.66 7.49
CA TYR A 209 15.92 -13.02 7.00
C TYR A 209 16.43 -13.98 8.08
N ALA A 210 17.29 -13.53 8.99
CA ALA A 210 17.71 -14.35 10.13
C ALA A 210 16.54 -14.78 11.03
N LEU A 211 15.55 -13.90 11.22
CA LEU A 211 14.33 -14.23 11.96
C LEU A 211 13.44 -15.22 11.20
N ILE A 212 13.27 -15.04 9.89
CA ILE A 212 12.53 -15.99 9.05
C ILE A 212 13.21 -17.36 9.08
N ALA A 213 14.53 -17.40 8.93
CA ALA A 213 15.31 -18.64 8.99
C ALA A 213 15.14 -19.34 10.34
N ASN A 214 15.19 -18.60 11.44
CA ASN A 214 14.94 -19.12 12.78
C ASN A 214 13.51 -19.68 12.93
N GLY A 215 12.50 -19.02 12.38
CA GLY A 215 11.12 -19.54 12.36
C GLY A 215 10.97 -20.83 11.56
N ILE A 216 11.66 -20.95 10.43
CA ILE A 216 11.73 -22.19 9.64
C ILE A 216 12.42 -23.31 10.45
N VAL A 217 13.55 -22.99 11.10
CA VAL A 217 14.26 -23.94 11.98
C VAL A 217 13.37 -24.41 13.13
N ASP A 218 12.59 -23.51 13.73
CA ASP A 218 11.64 -23.86 14.79
C ASP A 218 10.55 -24.82 14.26
N ALA A 219 10.01 -24.57 13.05
CA ALA A 219 9.05 -25.48 12.41
C ALA A 219 9.66 -26.86 12.13
N ILE A 220 10.89 -26.93 11.62
CA ILE A 220 11.63 -28.18 11.35
C ILE A 220 11.86 -28.97 12.64
N ASN A 221 12.36 -28.31 13.68
CA ASN A 221 12.64 -28.95 14.96
C ASN A 221 11.36 -29.52 15.59
N ALA A 222 10.26 -28.77 15.53
CA ALA A 222 8.96 -29.22 16.02
C ALA A 222 8.38 -30.37 15.19
N GLY A 223 8.39 -30.25 13.85
CA GLY A 223 7.75 -31.21 12.95
C GLY A 223 8.50 -32.55 12.84
N PHE A 224 9.82 -32.53 12.92
CA PHE A 224 10.66 -33.72 12.70
C PHE A 224 11.39 -34.21 13.95
N ASN A 225 11.13 -33.61 15.12
CA ASN A 225 11.87 -33.88 16.36
C ASN A 225 13.39 -33.76 16.15
N ALA A 226 13.80 -32.71 15.42
CA ALA A 226 15.19 -32.43 15.09
C ALA A 226 15.84 -31.45 16.10
N ASN A 227 17.15 -31.22 15.94
CA ASN A 227 17.93 -30.28 16.77
C ASN A 227 18.82 -29.38 15.91
N VAL A 228 18.24 -28.75 14.89
CA VAL A 228 18.93 -27.78 14.03
C VAL A 228 19.14 -26.48 14.82
N HIS A 229 20.35 -25.95 14.78
CA HIS A 229 20.70 -24.74 15.50
C HIS A 229 20.20 -23.48 14.79
N LYS A 230 19.70 -22.53 15.59
CA LYS A 230 19.33 -21.19 15.16
C LYS A 230 20.56 -20.29 15.05
N VAL A 231 20.39 -19.17 14.34
CA VAL A 231 21.37 -18.10 14.28
C VAL A 231 20.96 -16.96 15.20
N ASP A 232 21.91 -16.15 15.68
CA ASP A 232 21.61 -14.94 16.43
C ASP A 232 21.35 -13.77 15.45
N PRO A 233 20.13 -13.21 15.37
CA PRO A 233 19.81 -12.11 14.46
C PRO A 233 20.61 -10.83 14.72
N VAL A 234 21.19 -10.64 15.92
CA VAL A 234 22.07 -9.49 16.23
C VAL A 234 23.30 -9.46 15.33
N ASN A 235 23.80 -10.64 14.92
CA ASN A 235 25.00 -10.76 14.08
C ASN A 235 24.76 -10.34 12.62
N TYR A 236 23.51 -10.04 12.24
CA TYR A 236 23.15 -9.66 10.89
C TYR A 236 22.81 -8.17 10.82
N PRO A 237 23.30 -7.46 9.79
CA PRO A 237 23.08 -6.03 9.66
C PRO A 237 21.63 -5.70 9.28
N THR A 238 21.23 -4.48 9.63
CA THR A 238 20.06 -3.82 9.06
C THR A 238 20.51 -2.79 8.02
N ILE A 239 19.57 -1.99 7.54
CA ILE A 239 19.90 -0.77 6.80
C ILE A 239 20.79 0.17 7.64
N PHE A 240 21.72 0.83 6.96
CA PHE A 240 22.54 1.90 7.52
C PHE A 240 22.04 3.22 6.92
N LEU A 241 21.42 4.05 7.73
CA LEU A 241 21.16 5.43 7.36
C LEU A 241 22.47 6.20 7.58
N LYS A 242 23.02 6.76 6.51
CA LYS A 242 24.20 7.62 6.56
C LYS A 242 23.81 9.04 6.92
#